data_AF-A0A1D6N716-F1
#
_entry.id   AF-A0A1D6N716-F1
#
_cell.length_a   1.000
_cell.length_b   1.000
_cell.length_c   1.000
_cell.angle_alpha   90.00
_cell.angle_beta   90.00
_cell.angle_gamma   90.00
#
_symmetry.space_group_name_H-M   'P 1'
#
loop_
_entity.id
_entity.type
_entity.pdbx_description
1 polymer ?
#
loop_
_entity_poly.entity_id
_entity_poly.type
_entity_poly.pdbx_seq_one_letter_code
_entity_poly.pdbx_strand_id
1 'polypeptide(L)'
;MPEIKCGAAEKVKPAASPEAEKPADIAGNISYHAQYSPHFSPFAFGPEQAFYATAESVRDHLIQRWNETYLHFHKTDPKQTYYLSMEYLQGRALTNAVGNLGITGAYAEAVKKFGYELEALAGQEKDAALGNGGLGRLASCFLDSMATLNLPAWGYGLRYRYGLFKQHIAKEGQEEVAEDWLDKFSPWEIPRHDVVFPVRFFGHVEILPDGSRKLVGGEVLKALAYDVPIPGYKTKNAISLRLWEAKATAEDFNLFQFNDGQYESAAQLHARAQQICAVLYPGDATEEGKLLRLKQQFFLCSASLQKNPHGTGARLNGDGVAVRSVFGLDGEDHREGDQRRPKEAAEAHERSKEDKGDKWHRVERSSGQFVRRFRLPENAKTEEVRAALENGVLTVTVPKAEVKKPEVKSIQISG
;
A
#
# COMPACT_ATOMS: atom_id res chain seq x y z
N MET A 1 14.07 -35.29 8.43
CA MET A 1 12.97 -35.02 7.48
C MET A 1 11.69 -34.95 8.29
N PRO A 2 10.93 -33.84 8.28
CA PRO A 2 9.64 -33.81 8.94
C PRO A 2 8.70 -34.77 8.20
N GLU A 3 7.91 -35.56 8.93
CA GLU A 3 6.88 -36.42 8.35
C GLU A 3 5.92 -35.57 7.52
N ILE A 4 5.85 -35.86 6.22
CA ILE A 4 4.85 -35.27 5.33
C ILE A 4 3.51 -35.82 5.81
N LYS A 5 2.67 -34.96 6.42
CA LYS A 5 1.26 -35.27 6.71
C LYS A 5 0.50 -35.41 5.38
N CYS A 6 0.66 -36.57 4.75
CA CYS A 6 -0.10 -36.97 3.58
C CYS A 6 -1.53 -37.30 4.06
N GLY A 7 -2.56 -36.67 3.47
CA GLY A 7 -3.96 -37.10 3.66
C GLY A 7 -4.86 -36.30 4.62
N ALA A 8 -4.47 -35.10 5.09
CA ALA A 8 -5.39 -34.27 5.90
C ALA A 8 -6.59 -33.76 5.08
N ALA A 9 -6.37 -33.35 3.83
CA ALA A 9 -7.44 -32.90 2.93
C ALA A 9 -8.35 -34.05 2.44
N GLU A 10 -7.81 -35.26 2.25
CA GLU A 10 -8.57 -36.43 1.76
C GLU A 10 -9.72 -36.85 2.69
N LYS A 11 -9.67 -36.46 3.97
CA LYS A 11 -10.70 -36.78 4.97
C LYS A 11 -11.98 -35.95 4.82
N VAL A 12 -11.91 -34.78 4.16
CA VAL A 12 -13.06 -33.90 3.96
C VAL A 12 -13.42 -33.87 2.49
N LYS A 13 -14.63 -34.34 2.16
CA LYS A 13 -15.11 -34.33 0.78
C LYS A 13 -15.16 -32.88 0.23
N PRO A 14 -14.48 -32.59 -0.89
CA PRO A 14 -14.55 -31.29 -1.54
C PRO A 14 -15.99 -30.94 -1.94
N ALA A 15 -16.44 -29.73 -1.58
CA ALA A 15 -17.73 -29.20 -1.97
C ALA A 15 -17.68 -27.67 -2.04
N ALA A 16 -17.91 -27.10 -3.22
CA ALA A 16 -17.98 -25.65 -3.39
C ALA A 16 -19.21 -25.09 -2.65
N SER A 17 -18.98 -24.12 -1.78
CA SER A 17 -20.03 -23.46 -0.99
C SER A 17 -19.55 -22.03 -0.67
N PRO A 18 -19.68 -21.09 -1.63
CA PRO A 18 -19.10 -19.75 -1.53
C PRO A 18 -19.72 -18.88 -0.42
N GLU A 19 -20.88 -19.29 0.11
CA GLU A 19 -21.59 -18.61 1.19
C GLU A 19 -21.62 -19.46 2.48
N ALA A 20 -20.66 -20.38 2.65
CA ALA A 20 -20.65 -21.32 3.77
C ALA A 20 -20.44 -20.64 5.13
N GLU A 21 -21.44 -20.68 6.00
CA GLU A 21 -21.31 -20.19 7.39
C GLU A 21 -21.15 -21.32 8.42
N LYS A 22 -21.49 -22.57 8.04
CA LYS A 22 -21.40 -23.73 8.94
C LYS A 22 -20.03 -24.40 8.85
N PRO A 23 -19.47 -24.90 9.96
CA PRO A 23 -18.14 -25.55 9.97
C PRO A 23 -17.98 -26.74 9.01
N ALA A 24 -19.06 -27.46 8.68
CA ALA A 24 -19.02 -28.56 7.73
C ALA A 24 -18.90 -28.07 6.29
N ASP A 25 -19.71 -27.08 5.92
CA ASP A 25 -19.74 -26.51 4.58
C ASP A 25 -18.46 -25.71 4.31
N ILE A 26 -17.94 -24.98 5.31
CA ILE A 26 -16.65 -24.27 5.22
C ILE A 26 -15.52 -25.25 4.99
N ALA A 27 -15.48 -26.37 5.72
CA ALA A 27 -14.45 -27.39 5.52
C ALA A 27 -14.56 -28.00 4.12
N GLY A 28 -15.78 -28.25 3.62
CA GLY A 28 -16.01 -28.65 2.23
C GLY A 28 -15.44 -27.64 1.23
N ASN A 29 -15.65 -26.34 1.45
CA ASN A 29 -15.18 -25.27 0.57
C ASN A 29 -13.66 -25.11 0.62
N ILE A 30 -13.03 -25.25 1.79
CA ILE A 30 -11.56 -25.27 1.93
C ILE A 30 -10.98 -26.45 1.14
N SER A 31 -11.56 -27.64 1.28
CA SER A 31 -11.13 -28.83 0.51
C SER A 31 -11.33 -28.63 -0.99
N TYR A 32 -12.42 -27.96 -1.39
CA TYR A 32 -12.64 -27.56 -2.78
C TYR A 32 -11.53 -26.65 -3.32
N HIS A 33 -11.18 -25.56 -2.63
CA HIS A 33 -10.10 -24.67 -3.07
C HIS A 33 -8.74 -25.35 -3.10
N ALA A 34 -8.44 -26.20 -2.10
CA ALA A 34 -7.20 -26.98 -2.09
C ALA A 34 -7.03 -27.86 -3.34
N GLN A 35 -8.13 -28.38 -3.89
CA GLN A 35 -8.11 -29.26 -5.06
C GLN A 35 -8.30 -28.53 -6.40
N TYR A 36 -9.19 -27.54 -6.46
CA TYR A 36 -9.65 -26.90 -7.70
C TYR A 36 -9.13 -25.47 -7.88
N SER A 37 -8.43 -24.92 -6.90
CA SER A 37 -7.63 -23.69 -7.01
C SER A 37 -6.15 -23.96 -6.62
N PRO A 38 -5.49 -25.00 -7.17
CA PRO A 38 -4.18 -25.40 -6.68
C PRO A 38 -3.07 -24.46 -7.15
N HIS A 39 -2.20 -24.10 -6.20
CA HIS A 39 -0.93 -23.39 -6.45
C HIS A 39 0.29 -24.25 -6.07
N PHE A 40 0.05 -25.51 -5.66
CA PHE A 40 1.05 -26.44 -5.14
C PHE A 40 0.80 -27.85 -5.68
N SER A 41 1.83 -28.69 -5.65
CA SER A 41 1.69 -30.12 -5.97
C SER A 41 0.69 -30.80 -5.03
N PRO A 42 -0.14 -31.74 -5.52
CA PRO A 42 -1.28 -32.27 -4.78
C PRO A 42 -0.92 -33.25 -3.64
N PHE A 43 0.36 -33.59 -3.47
CA PHE A 43 0.80 -34.64 -2.54
C PHE A 43 0.79 -34.21 -1.07
N ALA A 44 0.78 -32.91 -0.78
CA ALA A 44 0.87 -32.39 0.59
C ALA A 44 -0.15 -31.29 0.82
N PHE A 45 -0.82 -31.37 1.97
CA PHE A 45 -1.70 -30.31 2.48
C PHE A 45 -1.12 -29.77 3.78
N GLY A 46 0.00 -29.04 3.66
CA GLY A 46 0.71 -28.42 4.77
C GLY A 46 0.08 -27.10 5.23
N PRO A 47 0.66 -26.43 6.25
CA PRO A 47 0.14 -25.18 6.79
C PRO A 47 -0.03 -24.07 5.73
N GLU A 48 0.91 -23.99 4.79
CA GLU A 48 0.86 -22.98 3.73
C GLU A 48 -0.29 -23.25 2.75
N GLN A 49 -0.45 -24.49 2.28
CA GLN A 49 -1.57 -24.87 1.40
C GLN A 49 -2.92 -24.66 2.10
N ALA A 50 -2.99 -25.02 3.39
CA ALA A 50 -4.16 -24.82 4.21
C ALA A 50 -4.50 -23.32 4.39
N PHE A 51 -3.50 -22.46 4.56
CA PHE A 51 -3.69 -21.01 4.59
C PHE A 51 -4.32 -20.50 3.28
N TYR A 52 -3.71 -20.78 2.12
CA TYR A 52 -4.22 -20.26 0.84
C TYR A 52 -5.64 -20.78 0.54
N ALA A 53 -5.91 -22.07 0.74
CA ALA A 53 -7.24 -22.63 0.54
C ALA A 53 -8.28 -22.04 1.51
N THR A 54 -7.87 -21.72 2.75
CA THR A 54 -8.73 -21.02 3.72
C THR A 54 -8.99 -19.57 3.30
N ALA A 55 -7.95 -18.86 2.85
CA ALA A 55 -8.07 -17.47 2.39
C ALA A 55 -8.97 -17.35 1.16
N GLU A 56 -8.86 -18.26 0.19
CA GLU A 56 -9.75 -18.31 -0.99
C GLU A 56 -11.20 -18.61 -0.60
N SER A 57 -11.42 -19.56 0.32
CA SER A 57 -12.74 -19.83 0.87
C SER A 57 -13.35 -18.59 1.56
N VAL A 58 -12.56 -17.82 2.31
CA VAL A 58 -13.03 -16.54 2.90
C VAL A 58 -13.31 -15.51 1.80
N ARG A 59 -12.46 -15.44 0.78
CA ARG A 59 -12.56 -14.49 -0.33
C ARG A 59 -13.85 -14.66 -1.12
N ASP A 60 -14.41 -15.86 -1.21
CA ASP A 60 -15.73 -16.08 -1.82
C ASP A 60 -16.82 -15.18 -1.18
N HIS A 61 -16.89 -15.16 0.16
CA HIS A 61 -17.79 -14.26 0.89
C HIS A 61 -17.50 -12.79 0.59
N LEU A 62 -16.21 -12.42 0.51
CA LEU A 62 -15.80 -11.05 0.24
C LEU A 62 -16.21 -10.61 -1.17
N ILE A 63 -16.09 -11.49 -2.17
CA ILE A 63 -16.48 -11.21 -3.56
C ILE A 63 -17.98 -10.96 -3.64
N GLN A 64 -18.80 -11.79 -3.00
CA GLN A 64 -20.25 -11.60 -2.98
C GLN A 64 -20.60 -10.24 -2.36
N ARG A 65 -20.11 -9.95 -1.15
CA ARG A 65 -20.39 -8.67 -0.46
C ARG A 65 -19.88 -7.46 -1.24
N TRP A 66 -18.71 -7.57 -1.85
CA TRP A 66 -18.13 -6.51 -2.69
C TRP A 66 -19.00 -6.25 -3.92
N ASN A 67 -19.44 -7.31 -4.62
CA ASN A 67 -20.31 -7.18 -5.79
C ASN A 67 -21.66 -6.54 -5.42
N GLU A 68 -22.28 -6.98 -4.32
CA GLU A 68 -23.53 -6.40 -3.82
C GLU A 68 -23.36 -4.91 -3.49
N THR A 69 -22.29 -4.56 -2.78
CA THR A 69 -21.97 -3.16 -2.42
C THR A 69 -21.72 -2.31 -3.66
N TYR A 70 -20.93 -2.83 -4.60
CA TYR A 70 -20.61 -2.16 -5.86
C TYR A 70 -21.88 -1.87 -6.68
N LEU A 71 -22.73 -2.88 -6.88
CA LEU A 71 -24.00 -2.73 -7.59
C LEU A 71 -24.96 -1.77 -6.87
N HIS A 72 -25.00 -1.82 -5.54
CA HIS A 72 -25.80 -0.91 -4.73
C HIS A 72 -25.36 0.54 -4.90
N PHE A 73 -24.07 0.85 -4.82
CA PHE A 73 -23.55 2.21 -5.02
C PHE A 73 -23.77 2.70 -6.45
N HIS A 74 -23.64 1.84 -7.46
CA HIS A 74 -23.97 2.23 -8.85
C HIS A 74 -25.45 2.54 -9.06
N LYS A 75 -26.34 1.77 -8.42
CA LYS A 75 -27.79 1.98 -8.52
C LYS A 75 -28.27 3.21 -7.76
N THR A 76 -27.71 3.45 -6.58
CA THR A 76 -28.13 4.55 -5.70
C THR A 76 -27.43 5.87 -6.00
N ASP A 77 -26.29 5.83 -6.68
CA ASP A 77 -25.45 6.98 -7.05
C ASP A 77 -25.20 7.98 -5.90
N PRO A 78 -24.73 7.51 -4.72
CA PRO A 78 -24.46 8.41 -3.62
C PRO A 78 -23.18 9.20 -3.90
N LYS A 79 -23.01 10.34 -3.22
CA LYS A 79 -21.71 11.01 -3.18
C LYS A 79 -20.68 10.06 -2.55
N GLN A 80 -19.66 9.70 -3.32
CA GLN A 80 -18.63 8.75 -2.90
C GLN A 80 -17.32 9.46 -2.54
N THR A 81 -16.68 9.02 -1.45
CA THR A 81 -15.37 9.53 -1.01
C THR A 81 -14.24 8.64 -1.53
N TYR A 82 -13.14 9.25 -1.98
CA TYR A 82 -11.97 8.52 -2.47
C TYR A 82 -10.73 8.98 -1.69
N TYR A 83 -10.20 8.07 -0.89
CA TYR A 83 -9.01 8.32 -0.06
C TYR A 83 -7.77 7.93 -0.85
N LEU A 84 -6.89 8.89 -1.16
CA LEU A 84 -5.66 8.64 -1.90
C LEU A 84 -4.49 8.67 -0.92
N SER A 85 -3.76 7.56 -0.84
CA SER A 85 -2.60 7.43 0.04
C SER A 85 -1.47 6.71 -0.68
N MET A 86 -0.25 7.16 -0.42
CA MET A 86 0.96 6.43 -0.81
C MET A 86 1.21 5.21 0.07
N GLU A 87 0.49 5.07 1.20
CA GLU A 87 0.66 3.96 2.12
C GLU A 87 -0.66 3.39 2.63
N TYR A 88 -0.68 2.06 2.79
CA TYR A 88 -1.71 1.31 3.51
C TYR A 88 -1.06 0.17 4.29
N LEU A 89 -1.03 0.25 5.62
CA LEU A 89 -0.62 -0.87 6.46
C LEU A 89 -1.85 -1.75 6.74
N GLN A 90 -2.23 -2.55 5.76
CA GLN A 90 -3.38 -3.47 5.90
C GLN A 90 -3.10 -4.54 6.97
N GLY A 91 -1.86 -5.04 6.98
CA GLY A 91 -1.46 -6.19 7.77
C GLY A 91 -2.05 -7.49 7.21
N ARG A 92 -2.08 -8.52 8.04
CA ARG A 92 -2.75 -9.80 7.75
C ARG A 92 -4.27 -9.64 7.71
N ALA A 93 -4.91 -10.16 6.65
CA ALA A 93 -6.33 -9.99 6.40
C ALA A 93 -7.19 -11.15 6.91
N LEU A 94 -6.65 -12.38 7.06
CA LEU A 94 -7.46 -13.56 7.38
C LEU A 94 -8.31 -13.38 8.65
N THR A 95 -7.68 -12.97 9.75
CA THR A 95 -8.34 -12.82 11.06
C THR A 95 -9.33 -11.65 11.08
N ASN A 96 -9.00 -10.55 10.39
CA ASN A 96 -9.90 -9.41 10.26
C ASN A 96 -11.12 -9.76 9.42
N ALA A 97 -10.95 -10.45 8.29
CA ALA A 97 -12.03 -10.85 7.42
C ALA A 97 -13.02 -11.78 8.12
N VAL A 98 -12.56 -12.89 8.71
CA VAL A 98 -13.47 -13.83 9.42
C VAL A 98 -14.13 -13.17 10.65
N GLY A 99 -13.43 -12.24 11.30
CA GLY A 99 -13.97 -11.44 12.41
C GLY A 99 -15.09 -10.50 11.99
N ASN A 100 -14.89 -9.73 10.92
CA ASN A 100 -15.87 -8.79 10.39
C ASN A 100 -17.08 -9.51 9.76
N LEU A 101 -16.87 -10.68 9.17
CA LEU A 101 -17.92 -11.56 8.68
C LEU A 101 -18.74 -12.22 9.83
N GLY A 102 -18.20 -12.28 11.05
CA GLY A 102 -18.87 -12.88 12.21
C GLY A 102 -18.78 -14.41 12.27
N ILE A 103 -17.84 -15.01 11.52
CA ILE A 103 -17.73 -16.47 11.30
C ILE A 103 -16.41 -17.07 11.82
N THR A 104 -15.69 -16.35 12.70
CA THR A 104 -14.43 -16.81 13.30
C THR A 104 -14.53 -18.19 13.95
N GLY A 105 -15.59 -18.43 14.73
CA GLY A 105 -15.79 -19.73 15.39
C GLY A 105 -16.00 -20.87 14.40
N ALA A 106 -16.76 -20.62 13.33
CA ALA A 106 -17.03 -21.61 12.31
C ALA A 106 -15.78 -21.98 11.51
N TYR A 107 -14.95 -21.00 11.16
CA TYR A 107 -13.66 -21.25 10.53
C TYR A 107 -12.69 -21.97 11.46
N ALA A 108 -12.64 -21.62 12.75
CA ALA A 108 -11.80 -22.32 13.72
C ALA A 108 -12.17 -23.81 13.85
N GLU A 109 -13.47 -24.14 13.87
CA GLU A 109 -13.94 -25.53 13.86
C GLU A 109 -13.68 -26.24 12.52
N ALA A 110 -13.82 -25.54 11.40
CA ALA A 110 -13.58 -26.11 10.07
C ALA A 110 -12.11 -26.48 9.88
N VAL A 111 -11.17 -25.59 10.20
CA VAL A 111 -9.72 -25.84 10.02
C VAL A 111 -9.20 -26.93 10.96
N LYS A 112 -9.81 -27.10 12.14
CA LYS A 112 -9.53 -28.21 13.06
C LYS A 112 -9.77 -29.58 12.45
N LYS A 113 -10.72 -29.72 11.50
CA LYS A 113 -10.96 -30.99 10.80
C LYS A 113 -9.77 -31.43 9.94
N PHE A 114 -8.93 -30.48 9.54
CA PHE A 114 -7.68 -30.72 8.82
C PHE A 114 -6.47 -30.84 9.75
N GLY A 115 -6.67 -30.76 11.08
CA GLY A 115 -5.61 -30.85 12.07
C GLY A 115 -4.81 -29.55 12.25
N TYR A 116 -5.42 -28.40 11.94
CA TYR A 116 -4.82 -27.08 12.10
C TYR A 116 -5.61 -26.20 13.08
N GLU A 117 -4.91 -25.25 13.69
CA GLU A 117 -5.52 -24.15 14.45
C GLU A 117 -5.54 -22.89 13.59
N LEU A 118 -6.63 -22.12 13.64
CA LEU A 118 -6.82 -20.93 12.79
C LEU A 118 -5.71 -19.89 13.01
N GLU A 119 -5.27 -19.70 14.26
CA GLU A 119 -4.18 -18.79 14.60
C GLU A 119 -2.84 -19.23 13.97
N ALA A 120 -2.57 -20.54 13.94
CA ALA A 120 -1.37 -21.07 13.31
C ALA A 120 -1.38 -20.86 11.78
N LEU A 121 -2.55 -20.98 11.15
CA LEU A 121 -2.71 -20.67 9.72
C LEU A 121 -2.56 -19.17 9.44
N ALA A 122 -3.14 -18.31 10.28
CA ALA A 122 -2.92 -16.87 10.19
C ALA A 122 -1.44 -16.49 10.35
N GLY A 123 -0.63 -17.30 11.05
CA GLY A 123 0.81 -17.13 11.12
C GLY A 123 1.58 -17.42 9.82
N GLN A 124 0.96 -18.08 8.84
CA GLN A 124 1.54 -18.30 7.51
C GLN A 124 1.33 -17.12 6.56
N GLU A 125 0.36 -16.25 6.87
CA GLU A 125 0.06 -15.08 6.06
C GLU A 125 1.18 -14.06 6.17
N LYS A 126 1.68 -13.59 5.03
CA LYS A 126 2.61 -12.46 4.96
C LYS A 126 1.83 -11.15 5.02
N ASP A 127 2.31 -10.20 5.81
CA ASP A 127 1.76 -8.84 5.82
C ASP A 127 1.90 -8.21 4.42
N ALA A 128 0.83 -7.56 3.94
CA ALA A 128 0.87 -6.86 2.67
C ALA A 128 1.77 -5.62 2.79
N ALA A 129 2.91 -5.64 2.10
CA ALA A 129 3.95 -4.61 2.19
C ALA A 129 3.58 -3.35 1.38
N LEU A 130 2.46 -2.73 1.75
CA LEU A 130 1.83 -1.59 1.06
C LEU A 130 1.95 -0.27 1.84
N GLY A 131 2.63 -0.27 2.98
CA GLY A 131 2.83 0.89 3.84
C GLY A 131 4.00 0.66 4.79
N ASN A 132 4.36 1.68 5.56
CA ASN A 132 5.46 1.66 6.52
C ASN A 132 5.03 2.17 7.90
N GLY A 133 4.44 3.36 7.95
CA GLY A 133 4.27 4.10 9.19
C GLY A 133 2.83 4.27 9.67
N GLY A 134 2.67 5.12 10.69
CA GLY A 134 1.36 5.49 11.25
C GLY A 134 0.41 6.11 10.21
N LEU A 135 0.94 6.74 9.16
CA LEU A 135 0.16 7.23 8.03
C LEU A 135 -0.57 6.08 7.31
N GLY A 136 0.18 5.05 6.93
CA GLY A 136 -0.38 3.86 6.30
C GLY A 136 -1.38 3.14 7.20
N ARG A 137 -1.12 3.07 8.51
CA ARG A 137 -2.08 2.44 9.44
C ARG A 137 -3.35 3.26 9.61
N LEU A 138 -3.25 4.58 9.65
CA LEU A 138 -4.41 5.48 9.69
C LEU A 138 -5.30 5.26 8.48
N ALA A 139 -4.71 5.20 7.28
CA ALA A 139 -5.43 4.96 6.04
C ALA A 139 -6.18 3.60 6.08
N SER A 140 -5.54 2.53 6.54
CA SER A 140 -6.19 1.23 6.69
C SER A 140 -7.31 1.24 7.72
N CYS A 141 -7.12 1.86 8.89
CA CYS A 141 -8.16 1.98 9.91
C CYS A 141 -9.36 2.81 9.42
N PHE A 142 -9.12 3.83 8.58
CA PHE A 142 -10.20 4.58 7.93
C PHE A 142 -11.02 3.70 6.99
N LEU A 143 -10.39 2.81 6.21
CA LEU A 143 -11.13 1.91 5.33
C LEU A 143 -12.01 0.93 6.14
N ASP A 144 -11.48 0.31 7.19
CA ASP A 144 -12.27 -0.56 8.08
C ASP A 144 -13.47 0.19 8.70
N SER A 145 -13.24 1.43 9.15
CA SER A 145 -14.31 2.28 9.70
C SER A 145 -15.35 2.68 8.64
N MET A 146 -14.91 3.06 7.44
CA MET A 146 -15.80 3.42 6.32
C MET A 146 -16.67 2.23 5.90
N ALA A 147 -16.07 1.04 5.82
CA ALA A 147 -16.79 -0.19 5.53
C ALA A 147 -17.85 -0.48 6.59
N THR A 148 -17.45 -0.46 7.86
CA THR A 148 -18.30 -0.75 9.03
C THR A 148 -19.46 0.25 9.18
N LEU A 149 -19.21 1.54 8.93
CA LEU A 149 -20.21 2.61 9.00
C LEU A 149 -21.10 2.73 7.76
N ASN A 150 -21.00 1.79 6.81
CA ASN A 150 -21.75 1.80 5.56
C ASN A 150 -21.54 3.07 4.71
N LEU A 151 -20.35 3.67 4.79
CA LEU A 151 -20.04 4.87 4.01
C LEU A 151 -19.65 4.49 2.59
N PRO A 152 -20.15 5.21 1.56
CA PRO A 152 -19.68 5.05 0.19
C PRO A 152 -18.29 5.67 0.07
N ALA A 153 -17.26 4.86 0.29
CA ALA A 153 -15.88 5.30 0.18
C ALA A 153 -14.95 4.19 -0.31
N TRP A 154 -13.92 4.53 -1.09
CA TRP A 154 -12.84 3.62 -1.47
C TRP A 154 -11.47 4.21 -1.12
N GLY A 155 -10.49 3.33 -0.95
CA GLY A 155 -9.07 3.69 -0.89
C GLY A 155 -8.40 3.50 -2.26
N TYR A 156 -7.44 4.35 -2.58
CA TYR A 156 -6.59 4.25 -3.77
C TYR A 156 -5.12 4.32 -3.35
N GLY A 157 -4.34 3.34 -3.81
CA GLY A 157 -2.90 3.25 -3.54
C GLY A 157 -2.12 2.60 -4.68
N LEU A 158 -0.82 2.42 -4.48
CA LEU A 158 0.04 1.66 -5.40
C LEU A 158 0.28 0.25 -4.89
N ARG A 159 0.38 -0.71 -5.81
CA ARG A 159 0.65 -2.11 -5.50
C ARG A 159 2.16 -2.37 -5.37
N TYR A 160 2.76 -1.95 -4.25
CA TYR A 160 4.20 -2.12 -4.02
C TYR A 160 4.61 -3.59 -3.95
N ARG A 161 5.67 -3.96 -4.68
CA ARG A 161 6.17 -5.33 -4.75
C ARG A 161 7.05 -5.68 -3.55
N TYR A 162 7.95 -4.77 -3.19
CA TYR A 162 9.01 -5.02 -2.22
C TYR A 162 8.87 -4.19 -0.93
N GLY A 163 7.74 -3.48 -0.76
CA GLY A 163 7.48 -2.66 0.42
C GLY A 163 8.51 -1.56 0.61
N LEU A 164 8.81 -1.26 1.88
CA LEU A 164 9.96 -0.41 2.24
C LEU A 164 11.22 -1.26 2.36
N PHE A 165 11.26 -2.14 3.37
CA PHE A 165 12.22 -3.24 3.52
C PHE A 165 11.78 -4.17 4.65
N LYS A 166 12.21 -5.42 4.59
CA LYS A 166 12.21 -6.39 5.66
C LYS A 166 13.46 -6.22 6.53
N GLN A 167 13.27 -5.92 7.81
CA GLN A 167 14.36 -5.67 8.75
C GLN A 167 14.96 -6.99 9.24
N HIS A 168 16.27 -7.17 9.06
CA HIS A 168 17.07 -8.21 9.69
C HIS A 168 18.05 -7.59 10.69
N ILE A 169 18.24 -8.23 11.86
CA ILE A 169 19.20 -7.78 12.87
C ILE A 169 20.43 -8.69 12.84
N ALA A 170 21.51 -8.20 12.26
CA ALA A 170 22.81 -8.86 12.20
C ALA A 170 23.74 -8.34 13.31
N LYS A 171 24.95 -8.92 13.41
CA LYS A 171 25.95 -8.51 14.42
C LYS A 171 26.36 -7.04 14.29
N GLU A 172 26.33 -6.50 13.07
CA GLU A 172 26.74 -5.11 12.77
C GLU A 172 25.57 -4.11 12.82
N GLY A 173 24.35 -4.57 13.12
CA GLY A 173 23.16 -3.74 13.21
C GLY A 173 22.06 -4.17 12.25
N GLN A 174 21.27 -3.20 11.78
CA GLN A 174 20.18 -3.43 10.84
C GLN A 174 20.70 -3.70 9.43
N GLU A 175 20.19 -4.78 8.84
CA GLU A 175 20.27 -5.08 7.41
C GLU A 175 18.87 -5.00 6.79
N GLU A 176 18.81 -4.50 5.55
CA GLU A 176 17.57 -4.23 4.82
C GLU A 176 17.45 -5.20 3.64
N VAL A 177 16.36 -5.96 3.59
CA VAL A 177 16.09 -6.93 2.53
C VAL A 177 14.74 -6.60 1.88
N ALA A 178 14.57 -6.86 0.59
CA ALA A 178 13.28 -6.68 -0.06
C ALA A 178 12.21 -7.61 0.55
N GLU A 179 10.97 -7.11 0.65
CA GLU A 179 9.82 -7.94 1.04
C GLU A 179 9.44 -8.95 -0.05
N ASP A 180 8.95 -10.12 0.34
CA ASP A 180 8.68 -11.25 -0.55
C ASP A 180 7.19 -11.67 -0.53
N TRP A 181 6.31 -10.72 -0.18
CA TRP A 181 4.87 -10.97 0.01
C TRP A 181 4.12 -11.34 -1.29
N LEU A 182 4.66 -10.96 -2.45
CA LEU A 182 4.11 -11.25 -3.78
C LEU A 182 4.93 -12.24 -4.61
N ASP A 183 5.96 -12.87 -4.03
CA ASP A 183 6.80 -13.83 -4.77
C ASP A 183 6.03 -15.08 -5.23
N LYS A 184 4.98 -15.45 -4.47
CA LYS A 184 3.99 -16.44 -4.89
C LYS A 184 2.79 -15.72 -5.50
N PHE A 185 1.85 -15.30 -4.64
CA PHE A 185 0.67 -14.52 -4.99
C PHE A 185 -0.01 -14.03 -3.71
N SER A 186 -0.89 -13.03 -3.83
CA SER A 186 -1.81 -12.66 -2.75
C SER A 186 -3.19 -13.28 -3.02
N PRO A 187 -3.78 -14.04 -2.06
CA PRO A 187 -5.11 -14.60 -2.25
C PRO A 187 -6.21 -13.54 -2.15
N TRP A 188 -5.92 -12.35 -1.64
CA TRP A 188 -6.94 -11.34 -1.29
C TRP A 188 -7.34 -10.42 -2.44
N GLU A 189 -6.44 -10.24 -3.41
CA GLU A 189 -6.63 -9.27 -4.47
C GLU A 189 -7.39 -9.84 -5.68
N ILE A 190 -8.07 -8.96 -6.41
CA ILE A 190 -8.85 -9.30 -7.60
C ILE A 190 -8.35 -8.40 -8.75
N PRO A 191 -7.64 -8.95 -9.75
CA PRO A 191 -7.24 -8.16 -10.91
C PRO A 191 -8.46 -7.75 -11.74
N ARG A 192 -8.48 -6.50 -12.21
CA ARG A 192 -9.53 -5.94 -13.07
C ARG A 192 -8.95 -5.60 -14.44
N HIS A 193 -8.82 -6.59 -15.30
CA HIS A 193 -8.20 -6.44 -16.62
C HIS A 193 -8.97 -5.51 -17.58
N ASP A 194 -10.24 -5.22 -17.28
CA ASP A 194 -11.07 -4.23 -17.95
C ASP A 194 -10.84 -2.79 -17.44
N VAL A 195 -10.21 -2.63 -16.27
CA VAL A 195 -9.89 -1.34 -15.66
C VAL A 195 -8.40 -1.05 -15.84
N VAL A 196 -8.09 -0.50 -17.02
CA VAL A 196 -6.74 -0.11 -17.41
C VAL A 196 -6.72 1.32 -17.93
N PHE A 197 -5.89 2.17 -17.32
CA PHE A 197 -5.75 3.57 -17.73
C PHE A 197 -4.35 3.89 -18.24
N PRO A 198 -4.21 4.64 -19.34
CA PRO A 198 -2.91 5.14 -19.77
C PRO A 198 -2.46 6.30 -18.85
N VAL A 199 -1.20 6.28 -18.42
CA VAL A 199 -0.56 7.37 -17.69
C VAL A 199 0.68 7.78 -18.46
N ARG A 200 0.76 9.07 -18.81
CA ARG A 200 1.85 9.63 -19.63
C ARG A 200 2.85 10.40 -18.76
N PHE A 201 4.14 10.18 -19.02
CA PHE A 201 5.25 10.94 -18.44
C PHE A 201 6.03 11.66 -19.53
N PHE A 202 6.62 12.81 -19.17
CA PHE A 202 7.34 13.67 -20.10
C PHE A 202 6.45 14.15 -21.26
N GLY A 203 7.02 14.24 -22.47
CA GLY A 203 6.34 14.75 -23.65
C GLY A 203 6.28 16.29 -23.66
N HIS A 204 5.43 16.82 -24.53
CA HIS A 204 5.25 18.26 -24.70
C HIS A 204 3.79 18.62 -24.99
N VAL A 205 3.42 19.87 -24.74
CA VAL A 205 2.06 20.38 -24.98
C VAL A 205 1.97 20.94 -26.39
N GLU A 206 1.04 20.42 -27.17
CA GLU A 206 0.63 20.97 -28.45
C GLU A 206 -0.65 21.80 -28.31
N ILE A 207 -0.71 22.91 -29.03
CA ILE A 207 -1.91 23.75 -29.15
C ILE A 207 -2.59 23.38 -30.47
N LEU A 208 -3.82 22.89 -30.38
CA LEU A 208 -4.62 22.49 -31.53
C LEU A 208 -5.22 23.73 -32.23
N PRO A 209 -5.68 23.60 -33.49
CA PRO A 209 -6.25 24.73 -34.24
C PRO A 209 -7.47 25.39 -33.57
N ASP A 210 -8.19 24.67 -32.71
CA ASP A 210 -9.32 25.18 -31.92
C ASP A 210 -8.88 25.90 -30.63
N GLY A 211 -7.58 26.02 -30.37
CA GLY A 211 -7.00 26.62 -29.18
C GLY A 211 -6.90 25.69 -27.97
N SER A 212 -7.41 24.46 -28.05
CA SER A 212 -7.29 23.48 -26.98
C SER A 212 -5.85 22.94 -26.88
N ARG A 213 -5.47 22.47 -25.69
CA ARG A 213 -4.12 21.96 -25.40
C ARG A 213 -4.14 20.45 -25.24
N LYS A 214 -3.18 19.77 -25.85
CA LYS A 214 -3.02 18.31 -25.76
C LYS A 214 -1.59 17.95 -25.42
N LEU A 215 -1.41 17.12 -24.39
CA LEU A 215 -0.10 16.52 -24.08
C LEU A 215 0.17 15.36 -25.05
N VAL A 216 1.28 15.42 -25.77
CA VAL A 216 1.70 14.42 -26.76
C VAL A 216 3.15 13.96 -26.52
N GLY A 217 3.55 12.88 -27.18
CA GLY A 217 4.90 12.31 -27.02
C GLY A 217 5.16 11.74 -25.62
N GLY A 218 6.42 11.53 -25.27
CA GLY A 218 6.80 10.97 -23.97
C GLY A 218 6.49 9.49 -23.79
N GLU A 219 6.60 9.03 -22.55
CA GLU A 219 6.43 7.63 -22.15
C GLU A 219 4.99 7.38 -21.73
N VAL A 220 4.37 6.29 -22.18
CA VAL A 220 3.01 5.91 -21.76
C VAL A 220 3.06 4.55 -21.10
N LEU A 221 2.62 4.50 -19.85
CA LEU A 221 2.45 3.27 -19.09
C LEU A 221 0.96 2.98 -18.87
N LYS A 222 0.64 1.75 -18.53
CA LYS A 222 -0.71 1.30 -18.17
C LYS A 222 -0.81 1.11 -16.67
N ALA A 223 -1.86 1.67 -16.08
CA ALA A 223 -2.28 1.42 -14.71
C ALA A 223 -3.36 0.34 -14.69
N LEU A 224 -3.00 -0.86 -14.23
CA LEU A 224 -3.92 -1.99 -14.04
C LEU A 224 -4.44 -1.97 -12.61
N ALA A 225 -5.77 -2.04 -12.45
CA ALA A 225 -6.39 -2.09 -11.12
C ALA A 225 -6.37 -3.50 -10.52
N TYR A 226 -6.06 -3.54 -9.23
CA TYR A 226 -6.25 -4.69 -8.34
C TYR A 226 -7.14 -4.24 -7.19
N ASP A 227 -8.29 -4.89 -7.00
CA ASP A 227 -9.18 -4.60 -5.88
C ASP A 227 -8.89 -5.54 -4.71
N VAL A 228 -8.70 -4.97 -3.52
CA VAL A 228 -8.66 -5.69 -2.24
C VAL A 228 -9.94 -5.35 -1.49
N PRO A 229 -10.89 -6.29 -1.36
CA PRO A 229 -12.13 -6.06 -0.62
C PRO A 229 -11.88 -5.76 0.86
N ILE A 230 -12.54 -4.75 1.40
CA ILE A 230 -12.49 -4.38 2.81
C ILE A 230 -13.87 -4.63 3.43
N PRO A 231 -14.06 -5.75 4.15
CA PRO A 231 -15.34 -6.07 4.78
C PRO A 231 -15.58 -5.21 6.02
N GLY A 232 -16.78 -4.63 6.15
CA GLY A 232 -17.19 -3.94 7.38
C GLY A 232 -17.64 -4.91 8.48
N TYR A 233 -17.42 -4.54 9.75
CA TYR A 233 -17.85 -5.33 10.90
C TYR A 233 -19.38 -5.36 11.02
N LYS A 234 -19.97 -6.56 11.09
CA LYS A 234 -21.42 -6.77 11.25
C LYS A 234 -22.29 -6.02 10.22
N THR A 235 -21.79 -5.87 9.00
CA THR A 235 -22.53 -5.31 7.87
C THR A 235 -22.24 -6.07 6.58
N LYS A 236 -23.15 -5.97 5.61
CA LYS A 236 -22.92 -6.48 4.25
C LYS A 236 -22.00 -5.58 3.43
N ASN A 237 -21.83 -4.32 3.84
CA ASN A 237 -21.00 -3.36 3.10
C ASN A 237 -19.54 -3.82 3.08
N ALA A 238 -19.01 -4.02 1.87
CA ALA A 238 -17.62 -4.35 1.62
C ALA A 238 -17.08 -3.39 0.54
N ILE A 239 -16.23 -2.45 0.97
CA ILE A 239 -15.66 -1.43 0.08
C ILE A 239 -14.37 -1.95 -0.57
N SER A 240 -13.68 -1.10 -1.34
CA SER A 240 -12.44 -1.46 -2.01
C SER A 240 -11.26 -0.63 -1.53
N LEU A 241 -10.11 -1.29 -1.31
CA LEU A 241 -8.80 -0.68 -1.55
C LEU A 241 -8.39 -1.05 -2.98
N ARG A 242 -8.41 -0.07 -3.87
CA ARG A 242 -7.96 -0.23 -5.25
C ARG A 242 -6.48 0.13 -5.37
N LEU A 243 -5.68 -0.84 -5.76
CA LEU A 243 -4.25 -0.71 -5.96
C LEU A 243 -3.93 -0.65 -7.46
N TRP A 244 -3.00 0.23 -7.82
CA TRP A 244 -2.52 0.35 -9.19
C TRP A 244 -1.18 -0.36 -9.38
N GLU A 245 -1.11 -1.25 -10.38
CA GLU A 245 0.13 -1.81 -10.91
C GLU A 245 0.51 -1.08 -12.20
N ALA A 246 1.76 -0.60 -12.27
CA ALA A 246 2.35 -0.03 -13.47
C ALA A 246 2.87 -1.12 -14.41
N LYS A 247 2.40 -1.09 -15.66
CA LYS A 247 2.79 -2.06 -16.71
C LYS A 247 3.11 -1.35 -18.02
N ALA A 248 4.11 -1.85 -18.73
CA ALA A 248 4.23 -1.65 -20.17
C ALA A 248 3.42 -2.73 -20.91
N THR A 249 3.04 -2.46 -22.15
CA THR A 249 2.37 -3.45 -23.01
C THR A 249 3.39 -4.35 -23.69
N ALA A 250 2.96 -5.50 -24.22
CA ALA A 250 3.87 -6.39 -24.95
C ALA A 250 4.49 -5.74 -26.20
N GLU A 251 3.78 -4.76 -26.80
CA GLU A 251 4.25 -4.00 -27.96
C GLU A 251 5.44 -3.07 -27.62
N ASP A 252 5.61 -2.74 -26.35
CA ASP A 252 6.71 -1.89 -25.88
C ASP A 252 8.04 -2.67 -25.73
N PHE A 253 8.04 -3.98 -25.96
CA PHE A 253 9.23 -4.82 -25.95
C PHE A 253 9.90 -4.84 -27.34
N ASN A 254 11.13 -4.35 -27.44
CA ASN A 254 11.81 -4.24 -28.72
C ASN A 254 12.53 -5.55 -29.10
N LEU A 255 11.85 -6.40 -29.89
CA LEU A 255 12.41 -7.68 -30.38
C LEU A 255 13.66 -7.51 -31.24
N PHE A 256 13.79 -6.40 -31.99
CA PHE A 256 14.99 -6.16 -32.80
C PHE A 256 16.22 -5.96 -31.90
N GLN A 257 16.13 -5.08 -30.89
CA GLN A 257 17.21 -4.87 -29.92
C GLN A 257 17.51 -6.14 -29.11
N PHE A 258 16.48 -6.90 -28.74
CA PHE A 258 16.67 -8.15 -28.00
C PHE A 258 17.48 -9.18 -28.80
N ASN A 259 17.12 -9.38 -30.08
CA ASN A 259 17.83 -10.32 -30.96
C ASN A 259 19.26 -9.86 -31.29
N ASP A 260 19.55 -8.56 -31.19
CA ASP A 260 20.89 -7.98 -31.32
C ASP A 260 21.70 -8.04 -30.00
N GLY A 261 21.17 -8.68 -28.96
CA GLY A 261 21.83 -8.83 -27.65
C GLY A 261 21.73 -7.60 -26.73
N GLN A 262 20.96 -6.58 -27.11
CA GLN A 262 20.76 -5.35 -26.34
C GLN A 262 19.59 -5.47 -25.36
N TYR A 263 19.69 -6.40 -24.41
CA TYR A 263 18.57 -6.80 -23.55
C TYR A 263 17.98 -5.67 -22.69
N GLU A 264 18.84 -4.85 -22.07
CA GLU A 264 18.41 -3.74 -21.21
C GLU A 264 17.63 -2.68 -22.01
N SER A 265 18.12 -2.34 -23.21
CA SER A 265 17.43 -1.43 -24.13
C SER A 265 16.09 -2.00 -24.58
N ALA A 266 16.06 -3.30 -24.90
CA ALA A 266 14.86 -3.98 -25.38
C ALA A 266 13.72 -3.98 -24.37
N ALA A 267 14.04 -4.05 -23.07
CA ALA A 267 13.09 -4.09 -21.97
C ALA A 267 12.95 -2.76 -21.21
N GLN A 268 13.52 -1.66 -21.71
CA GLN A 268 13.66 -0.41 -20.96
C GLN A 268 12.32 0.13 -20.42
N LEU A 269 11.25 0.10 -21.23
CA LEU A 269 9.95 0.59 -20.77
C LEU A 269 9.31 -0.36 -19.74
N HIS A 270 9.52 -1.66 -19.87
CA HIS A 270 9.09 -2.64 -18.86
C HIS A 270 9.79 -2.41 -17.52
N ALA A 271 11.12 -2.18 -17.53
CA ALA A 271 11.88 -1.87 -16.33
C ALA A 271 11.39 -0.58 -15.65
N ARG A 272 11.17 0.49 -16.44
CA ARG A 272 10.63 1.77 -15.93
C ARG A 272 9.23 1.63 -15.33
N ALA A 273 8.38 0.78 -15.90
CA ALA A 273 7.07 0.49 -15.32
C ALA A 273 7.20 -0.23 -13.98
N GLN A 274 8.05 -1.25 -13.91
CA GLN A 274 8.29 -2.02 -12.68
C GLN A 274 8.85 -1.14 -11.55
N GLN A 275 9.72 -0.18 -11.87
CA GLN A 275 10.31 0.74 -10.88
C GLN A 275 9.25 1.55 -10.10
N ILE A 276 8.15 1.96 -10.75
CA ILE A 276 7.09 2.76 -10.09
C ILE A 276 6.48 1.99 -8.91
N CYS A 277 6.25 0.69 -9.06
CA CYS A 277 5.63 -0.15 -8.03
C CYS A 277 6.65 -1.03 -7.29
N ALA A 278 7.96 -0.77 -7.44
CA ALA A 278 8.98 -1.60 -6.81
C ALA A 278 8.99 -1.43 -5.29
N VAL A 279 9.37 -0.24 -4.82
CA VAL A 279 9.52 0.09 -3.39
C VAL A 279 8.70 1.31 -3.01
N LEU A 280 8.23 1.32 -1.76
CA LEU A 280 7.66 2.48 -1.11
C LEU A 280 8.81 3.45 -0.79
N TYR A 281 8.60 4.74 -1.08
CA TYR A 281 9.56 5.80 -0.74
C TYR A 281 10.99 5.53 -1.25
N PRO A 282 11.18 5.35 -2.58
CA PRO A 282 12.53 5.19 -3.13
C PRO A 282 13.40 6.38 -2.74
N GLY A 283 14.68 6.11 -2.46
CA GLY A 283 15.65 7.14 -2.08
C GLY A 283 15.74 8.23 -3.14
N ASP A 284 15.67 9.49 -2.71
CA ASP A 284 15.51 10.67 -3.56
C ASP A 284 16.67 11.66 -3.41
N ALA A 285 17.84 11.18 -3.02
CA ALA A 285 19.06 11.98 -3.01
C ALA A 285 19.49 12.39 -4.44
N THR A 286 19.25 11.53 -5.43
CA THR A 286 19.58 11.78 -6.85
C THR A 286 18.38 12.34 -7.62
N GLU A 287 18.64 12.92 -8.80
CA GLU A 287 17.58 13.40 -9.69
C GLU A 287 16.66 12.26 -10.15
N GLU A 288 17.22 11.09 -10.46
CA GLU A 288 16.44 9.91 -10.85
C GLU A 288 15.51 9.45 -9.73
N GLY A 289 15.99 9.46 -8.48
CA GLY A 289 15.19 9.14 -7.30
C GLY A 289 14.02 10.11 -7.09
N LYS A 290 14.28 11.42 -7.20
CA LYS A 290 13.24 12.46 -7.15
C LYS A 290 12.21 12.31 -8.26
N LEU A 291 12.68 12.04 -9.48
CA LEU A 291 11.82 11.82 -10.63
C LEU A 291 10.96 10.56 -10.45
N LEU A 292 11.51 9.48 -9.89
CA LEU A 292 10.75 8.27 -9.58
C LEU A 292 9.67 8.53 -8.54
N ARG A 293 9.95 9.28 -7.46
CA ARG A 293 8.93 9.70 -6.48
C ARG A 293 7.81 10.52 -7.13
N LEU A 294 8.14 11.47 -8.00
CA LEU A 294 7.13 12.23 -8.75
C LEU A 294 6.32 11.33 -9.69
N LYS A 295 6.97 10.36 -10.36
CA LYS A 295 6.29 9.38 -11.20
C LYS A 295 5.28 8.57 -10.38
N GLN A 296 5.65 8.09 -9.19
CA GLN A 296 4.75 7.36 -8.29
C GLN A 296 3.51 8.18 -7.91
N GLN A 297 3.70 9.42 -7.45
CA GLN A 297 2.60 10.30 -7.05
C GLN A 297 1.68 10.63 -8.23
N PHE A 298 2.25 11.03 -9.36
CA PHE A 298 1.47 11.34 -10.56
C PHE A 298 0.74 10.10 -11.09
N PHE A 299 1.36 8.92 -11.03
CA PHE A 299 0.74 7.67 -11.44
C PHE A 299 -0.49 7.35 -10.61
N LEU A 300 -0.39 7.43 -9.28
CA LEU A 300 -1.51 7.25 -8.36
C LEU A 300 -2.65 8.24 -8.67
N CYS A 301 -2.33 9.53 -8.75
CA CYS A 301 -3.32 10.58 -8.99
C CYS A 301 -4.01 10.42 -10.35
N SER A 302 -3.22 10.26 -11.42
CA SER A 302 -3.74 10.15 -12.79
C SER A 302 -4.61 8.91 -12.95
N ALA A 303 -4.15 7.74 -12.52
CA ALA A 303 -4.92 6.50 -12.65
C ALA A 303 -6.24 6.54 -11.84
N SER A 304 -6.20 7.12 -10.63
CA SER A 304 -7.37 7.16 -9.74
C SER A 304 -8.45 8.17 -10.17
N LEU A 305 -8.04 9.28 -10.80
CA LEU A 305 -8.95 10.33 -11.26
C LEU A 305 -9.50 10.07 -12.67
N GLN A 306 -8.85 9.22 -13.47
CA GLN A 306 -9.34 8.84 -14.78
C GLN A 306 -10.65 8.05 -14.67
N LYS A 307 -11.51 8.24 -15.67
CA LYS A 307 -12.84 7.62 -15.76
C LYS A 307 -12.92 6.73 -16.99
N ASN A 308 -13.33 5.48 -16.80
CA ASN A 308 -13.69 4.58 -17.90
C ASN A 308 -15.16 4.88 -18.34
N PRO A 309 -15.51 4.74 -19.64
CA PRO A 309 -16.90 4.73 -20.12
C PRO A 309 -17.91 3.92 -19.27
N HIS A 310 -17.49 2.84 -18.58
CA HIS A 310 -18.36 2.07 -17.68
C HIS A 310 -18.55 2.69 -16.27
N GLY A 311 -18.05 3.91 -16.02
CA GLY A 311 -18.25 4.62 -14.76
C GLY A 311 -17.29 4.23 -13.63
N THR A 312 -16.28 3.41 -13.92
CA THR A 312 -15.16 3.09 -13.00
C THR A 312 -14.15 4.24 -12.98
N GLY A 313 -13.92 4.82 -11.80
CA GLY A 313 -13.07 5.99 -11.57
C GLY A 313 -13.75 6.98 -10.62
N ALA A 314 -13.00 7.88 -9.98
CA ALA A 314 -13.60 8.89 -9.12
C ALA A 314 -14.59 9.76 -9.92
N ARG A 315 -15.88 9.76 -9.55
CA ARG A 315 -16.88 10.63 -10.20
C ARG A 315 -16.64 12.09 -9.79
N LEU A 316 -16.04 12.86 -10.69
CA LEU A 316 -16.03 14.33 -10.62
C LEU A 316 -17.38 14.87 -11.13
N ASN A 317 -18.47 14.58 -10.41
CA ASN A 317 -19.69 15.37 -10.58
C ASN A 317 -19.45 16.73 -9.91
N GLY A 318 -19.99 17.81 -10.46
CA GLY A 318 -19.67 19.22 -10.10
C GLY A 318 -19.79 19.62 -8.61
N ASP A 319 -20.17 18.70 -7.73
CA ASP A 319 -20.20 18.83 -6.27
C ASP A 319 -18.99 18.14 -5.61
N GLY A 320 -17.78 18.58 -5.95
CA GLY A 320 -16.52 18.42 -5.18
C GLY A 320 -16.22 17.03 -4.58
N VAL A 321 -15.23 16.33 -5.14
CA VAL A 321 -14.59 15.18 -4.49
C VAL A 321 -13.65 15.71 -3.39
N ALA A 322 -13.86 15.26 -2.15
CA ALA A 322 -12.89 15.47 -1.07
C ALA A 322 -11.74 14.47 -1.25
N VAL A 323 -10.77 14.81 -2.10
CA VAL A 323 -9.49 14.09 -2.17
C VAL A 323 -8.64 14.58 -1.02
N ARG A 324 -8.49 13.77 0.03
CA ARG A 324 -7.45 13.99 1.03
C ARG A 324 -6.21 13.23 0.58
N SER A 325 -5.31 13.92 -0.09
CA SER A 325 -3.97 13.41 -0.35
C SER A 325 -3.10 13.68 0.87
N VAL A 326 -2.64 12.63 1.55
CA VAL A 326 -1.61 12.76 2.58
C VAL A 326 -0.31 12.27 1.96
N PHE A 327 0.46 13.20 1.41
CA PHE A 327 1.81 12.93 0.97
C PHE A 327 2.71 13.08 2.19
N GLY A 328 3.27 11.97 2.67
CA GLY A 328 4.43 12.02 3.55
C GLY A 328 5.59 12.64 2.77
N LEU A 329 5.82 13.93 2.93
CA LEU A 329 7.10 14.53 2.58
C LEU A 329 8.00 14.26 3.80
N ASP A 330 8.89 13.28 3.66
CA ASP A 330 9.77 12.86 4.74
C ASP A 330 10.68 14.01 5.19
N GLY A 331 10.62 14.31 6.50
CA GLY A 331 11.71 14.96 7.20
C GLY A 331 12.67 13.89 7.71
N GLU A 332 13.92 13.97 7.24
CA GLU A 332 15.10 13.14 7.53
C GLU A 332 15.00 12.24 8.78
N ASP A 333 15.21 10.94 8.59
CA ASP A 333 15.39 9.96 9.67
C ASP A 333 16.88 9.76 9.96
N HIS A 334 17.27 9.97 11.22
CA HIS A 334 18.57 9.59 11.76
C HIS A 334 18.40 8.53 12.86
N ARG A 335 19.26 7.50 12.80
CA ARG A 335 19.31 6.32 13.68
C ARG A 335 19.92 6.60 15.07
N GLU A 336 19.68 5.64 15.97
CA GLU A 336 20.43 5.22 17.19
C GLU A 336 19.96 5.60 18.61
N GLY A 337 19.70 4.55 19.41
CA GLY A 337 20.60 4.13 20.49
C GLY A 337 20.56 4.81 21.86
N ASP A 338 19.79 4.23 22.80
CA ASP A 338 19.90 4.19 24.27
C ASP A 338 20.04 5.48 25.15
N GLN A 339 19.25 5.48 26.23
CA GLN A 339 19.26 6.23 27.52
C GLN A 339 19.60 7.74 27.66
N ARG A 340 18.54 8.58 27.66
CA ARG A 340 18.07 9.47 28.77
C ARG A 340 17.33 10.75 28.30
N ARG A 341 16.35 11.14 29.13
CA ARG A 341 15.35 12.23 29.15
C ARG A 341 15.16 13.15 27.92
N PRO A 342 13.93 13.23 27.36
CA PRO A 342 13.63 14.10 26.23
C PRO A 342 12.92 15.42 26.60
N LYS A 343 13.00 16.43 25.73
CA LYS A 343 12.22 17.69 25.78
C LYS A 343 11.04 17.66 24.80
N GLU A 344 9.96 18.36 25.14
CA GLU A 344 8.68 18.36 24.43
C GLU A 344 8.48 19.68 23.64
N ALA A 345 7.97 19.58 22.42
CA ALA A 345 7.44 20.71 21.66
C ALA A 345 6.01 20.35 21.24
N ALA A 346 5.05 21.23 21.52
CA ALA A 346 3.63 21.04 21.24
C ALA A 346 3.11 22.22 20.39
N GLU A 347 2.30 21.91 19.38
CA GLU A 347 1.65 22.90 18.51
C GLU A 347 0.13 22.94 18.75
N ALA A 348 -0.48 24.13 18.64
CA ALA A 348 -1.91 24.31 18.49
C ALA A 348 -2.12 25.50 17.54
N HIS A 349 -2.90 25.32 16.46
CA HIS A 349 -3.24 26.39 15.53
C HIS A 349 -4.75 26.53 15.34
N GLU A 350 -5.22 27.78 15.43
CA GLU A 350 -6.61 28.18 15.27
C GLU A 350 -7.05 28.33 13.81
N ARG A 351 -8.38 28.21 13.65
CA ARG A 351 -9.18 28.14 12.41
C ARG A 351 -9.07 29.43 11.57
N SER A 352 -8.69 29.34 10.30
CA SER A 352 -8.87 30.45 9.34
C SER A 352 -10.32 30.50 8.82
N LYS A 353 -10.86 31.71 8.61
CA LYS A 353 -12.25 31.97 8.22
C LYS A 353 -12.48 31.80 6.71
N GLU A 354 -13.69 31.35 6.38
CA GLU A 354 -14.23 31.13 5.03
C GLU A 354 -14.44 32.44 4.24
N ASP A 355 -14.04 32.44 2.97
CA ASP A 355 -14.53 33.41 1.98
C ASP A 355 -15.74 32.83 1.22
N LYS A 356 -16.88 33.52 1.34
CA LYS A 356 -18.14 33.19 0.67
C LYS A 356 -18.13 33.75 -0.76
N GLY A 357 -17.50 33.03 -1.68
CA GLY A 357 -17.50 33.42 -3.10
C GLY A 357 -17.11 32.34 -4.09
N ASP A 358 -16.40 31.29 -3.66
CA ASP A 358 -15.82 30.31 -4.59
C ASP A 358 -16.70 29.08 -4.83
N LYS A 359 -16.73 28.63 -6.09
CA LYS A 359 -17.44 27.43 -6.57
C LYS A 359 -16.75 26.11 -6.15
N TRP A 360 -15.72 26.20 -5.33
CA TRP A 360 -14.92 25.12 -4.78
C TRP A 360 -14.56 25.48 -3.33
N HIS A 361 -14.57 24.49 -2.45
CA HIS A 361 -14.16 24.67 -1.06
C HIS A 361 -12.91 23.85 -0.81
N ARG A 362 -11.74 24.49 -0.73
CA ARG A 362 -10.54 23.88 -0.17
C ARG A 362 -10.61 24.01 1.34
N VAL A 363 -10.85 22.89 2.02
CA VAL A 363 -10.78 22.84 3.48
C VAL A 363 -9.55 22.02 3.86
N GLU A 364 -8.46 22.70 4.16
CA GLU A 364 -7.36 22.08 4.91
C GLU A 364 -7.75 22.04 6.38
N ARG A 365 -7.95 20.84 6.91
CA ARG A 365 -8.02 20.63 8.36
C ARG A 365 -6.66 20.12 8.82
N SER A 366 -5.83 21.01 9.35
CA SER A 366 -4.70 20.62 10.20
C SER A 366 -5.23 20.27 11.58
N SER A 367 -5.80 19.07 11.74
CA SER A 367 -6.16 18.56 13.07
C SER A 367 -5.20 17.44 13.44
N GLY A 368 -4.29 17.75 14.36
CA GLY A 368 -3.37 16.79 14.96
C GLY A 368 -2.27 17.55 15.70
N GLN A 369 -2.04 17.19 16.97
CA GLN A 369 -0.80 17.52 17.65
C GLN A 369 0.21 16.42 17.32
N PHE A 370 1.30 16.80 16.67
CA PHE A 370 2.42 15.91 16.44
C PHE A 370 3.60 16.40 17.27
N VAL A 371 4.20 15.49 18.04
CA VAL A 371 5.37 15.77 18.87
C VAL A 371 6.51 14.89 18.37
N ARG A 372 7.54 15.51 17.77
CA ARG A 372 8.79 14.81 17.44
C ARG A 372 9.84 15.22 18.47
N ARG A 373 10.52 14.23 19.06
CA ARG A 373 11.64 14.47 19.98
C ARG A 373 12.93 14.00 19.32
N PHE A 374 13.94 14.86 19.31
CA PHE A 374 15.25 14.57 18.73
C PHE A 374 16.35 14.92 19.73
N ARG A 375 17.51 14.27 19.61
CA ARG A 375 18.67 14.50 20.49
C ARG A 375 19.54 15.62 19.93
N LEU A 376 19.98 16.51 20.80
CA LEU A 376 20.94 17.56 20.44
C LEU A 376 22.38 17.04 20.64
N PRO A 377 23.34 17.43 19.78
CA PRO A 377 24.75 17.11 19.99
C PRO A 377 25.30 17.75 21.26
N GLU A 378 26.34 17.17 21.85
CA GLU A 378 26.88 17.59 23.16
C GLU A 378 27.35 19.06 23.20
N ASN A 379 27.82 19.57 22.06
CA ASN A 379 28.24 20.97 21.93
C ASN A 379 27.10 21.91 21.54
N ALA A 380 25.84 21.49 21.57
CA ALA A 380 24.70 22.36 21.29
C ALA A 380 24.51 23.39 22.40
N LYS A 381 24.38 24.66 22.01
CA LYS A 381 23.99 25.74 22.92
C LYS A 381 22.48 25.73 23.11
N THR A 382 22.01 24.98 24.10
CA THR A 382 20.59 24.73 24.33
C THR A 382 19.77 26.00 24.59
N GLU A 383 20.40 27.03 25.16
CA GLU A 383 19.78 28.33 25.45
C GLU A 383 19.57 29.20 24.19
N GLU A 384 20.24 28.88 23.07
CA GLU A 384 20.22 29.66 21.83
C GLU A 384 19.41 28.98 20.71
N VAL A 385 18.71 27.88 21.01
CA VAL A 385 17.89 27.15 20.03
C VAL A 385 16.71 28.00 19.58
N ARG A 386 16.46 28.05 18.27
CA ARG A 386 15.34 28.79 17.66
C ARG A 386 14.55 27.89 16.72
N ALA A 387 13.25 28.15 16.61
CA ALA A 387 12.38 27.46 15.66
C ALA A 387 11.57 28.48 14.87
N ALA A 388 11.39 28.23 13.57
CA ALA A 388 10.57 29.02 12.68
C ALA A 388 9.72 28.10 11.79
N LEU A 389 8.44 28.42 11.62
CA LEU A 389 7.51 27.68 10.78
C LEU A 389 7.15 28.55 9.57
N GLU A 390 7.63 28.18 8.38
CA GLU A 390 7.35 28.89 7.14
C GLU A 390 6.90 27.90 6.07
N ASN A 391 5.77 28.20 5.41
CA ASN A 391 5.20 27.38 4.33
C ASN A 391 5.02 25.88 4.68
N GLY A 392 4.67 25.58 5.94
CA GLY A 392 4.46 24.21 6.40
C GLY A 392 5.74 23.43 6.75
N VAL A 393 6.90 24.09 6.75
CA VAL A 393 8.19 23.50 7.16
C VAL A 393 8.65 24.10 8.48
N LEU A 394 8.75 23.27 9.52
CA LEU A 394 9.32 23.65 10.81
C LEU A 394 10.86 23.57 10.74
N THR A 395 11.51 24.72 10.68
CA THR A 395 12.98 24.83 10.72
C THR A 395 13.44 25.06 12.15
N VAL A 396 14.17 24.10 12.73
CA VAL A 396 14.80 24.25 14.05
C VAL A 396 16.29 24.49 13.88
N THR A 397 16.77 25.64 14.33
CA THR A 397 18.20 26.00 14.35
C THR A 397 18.79 25.73 15.72
N VAL A 398 19.83 24.89 15.76
CA VAL A 398 20.56 24.52 16.97
C VAL A 398 22.01 25.01 16.85
N PRO A 399 22.37 26.16 17.47
CA PRO A 399 23.74 26.65 17.46
C PRO A 399 24.67 25.69 18.21
N LYS A 400 25.89 25.50 17.71
CA LYS A 400 26.92 24.66 18.33
C LYS A 400 28.08 25.53 18.84
N ALA A 401 28.68 25.15 19.97
CA ALA A 401 29.92 25.72 20.47
C ALA A 401 31.10 25.22 19.62
N GLU A 402 32.06 26.11 19.35
CA GLU A 402 33.28 25.77 18.62
C GLU A 402 34.12 24.75 19.42
N VAL A 403 34.48 23.65 18.75
CA VAL A 403 35.38 22.63 19.31
C VAL A 403 36.81 22.99 18.91
N LYS A 404 37.70 23.23 19.87
CA LYS A 404 39.14 23.41 19.59
C LYS A 404 39.68 22.16 18.90
N LYS A 405 40.21 22.30 17.67
CA LYS A 405 40.90 21.20 16.97
C LYS A 405 42.12 20.77 17.79
N PRO A 406 42.38 19.46 17.96
CA PRO A 406 43.59 19.00 18.64
C PRO A 406 44.85 19.42 17.86
N GLU A 407 45.85 19.94 18.56
CA GLU A 407 47.16 20.24 17.97
C GLU A 407 47.84 18.94 17.52
N VAL A 408 48.12 18.85 16.22
CA VAL A 408 48.91 17.76 15.63
C VAL A 408 50.37 17.97 16.02
N LYS A 409 50.88 17.18 16.97
CA LYS A 409 52.33 17.11 17.23
C LYS A 409 52.96 16.13 16.24
N SER A 410 53.77 16.63 15.32
CA SER A 410 54.63 15.81 14.46
C SER A 410 55.80 15.25 15.28
N ILE A 411 55.88 13.94 15.41
CA ILE A 411 57.05 13.26 15.96
C ILE A 411 57.97 12.90 14.78
N GLN A 412 59.17 13.48 14.73
CA GLN A 412 60.19 13.03 13.79
C GLN A 412 60.91 11.83 14.37
N ILE A 413 60.96 10.74 13.60
CA ILE A 413 61.78 9.56 13.90
C ILE A 413 63.03 9.66 13.04
N SER A 414 64.19 9.84 13.67
CA SER A 414 65.50 9.72 13.01
C SER A 414 65.95 8.26 13.04
N GLY A 415 66.39 7.75 11.89
CA GLY A 415 66.94 6.40 11.71
C GLY A 415 68.37 6.24 12.23
#